data_AF-A0A543J297-F1
#
_entry.id   AF-A0A543J297-F1
#
_cell.length_a   1.000
_cell.length_b   1.000
_cell.length_c   1.000
_cell.angle_alpha   90.00
_cell.angle_beta   90.00
_cell.angle_gamma   90.00
#
_symmetry.space_group_name_H-M   'P 1'
#
loop_
_entity.id
_entity.type
_entity.pdbx_description
1 polymer ?
#
loop_
_entity_poly.entity_id
_entity_poly.type
_entity_poly.pdbx_seq_one_letter_code
_entity_poly.pdbx_strand_id
1 'polypeptide(L)'
;MSVEFTLTGRKLRGREKHEFFLVLTGTAGPYGEATVSVGALSRRAELSCPALPGAWVDHPGGDPHGLIPVDERTRLVVDGRQAVLTQNRRALSREGRALRIALGERRYAYLATGTGKEELRDETRGALVRVRIPPRVERVFTVLPAADPVDVALALILQGADLRALTLTRAALTGALSFLDTGRGEG
;
A
#
# COMPACT_ATOMS: atom_id res chain seq x y z
N MET A 1 -5.16 -21.39 9.57
CA MET A 1 -6.30 -20.47 9.80
C MET A 1 -5.84 -19.07 9.41
N SER A 2 -6.65 -18.30 8.68
CA SER A 2 -6.35 -16.89 8.38
C SER A 2 -6.80 -15.99 9.53
N VAL A 3 -6.11 -14.86 9.72
CA VAL A 3 -6.47 -13.85 10.72
C VAL A 3 -6.93 -12.59 9.99
N GLU A 4 -8.06 -12.03 10.39
CA GLU A 4 -8.55 -10.76 9.86
C GLU A 4 -8.50 -9.67 10.95
N PHE A 5 -8.06 -8.47 10.58
CA PHE A 5 -8.11 -7.30 11.45
C PHE A 5 -8.29 -6.01 10.64
N THR A 6 -8.64 -4.92 11.33
CA THR A 6 -8.89 -3.63 10.70
C THR A 6 -8.06 -2.54 11.35
N LEU A 7 -7.40 -1.72 10.53
CA LEU A 7 -6.87 -0.42 10.95
C LEU A 7 -7.79 0.69 10.45
N THR A 8 -8.09 1.63 11.34
CA THR A 8 -9.00 2.75 11.09
C THR A 8 -8.25 4.07 11.12
N GLY A 9 -8.69 5.01 10.30
CA GLY A 9 -8.16 6.34 10.18
C GLY A 9 -8.54 7.16 11.40
N ARG A 10 -7.54 7.56 12.17
CA ARG A 10 -7.73 8.43 13.32
C ARG A 10 -7.97 9.86 12.82
N LYS A 11 -9.04 10.50 13.32
CA LYS A 11 -9.30 11.91 13.04
C LYS A 11 -8.25 12.77 13.74
N LEU A 12 -7.35 13.39 12.96
CA LEU A 12 -6.30 14.28 13.45
C LEU A 12 -6.90 15.60 13.97
N ARG A 13 -6.41 16.09 15.12
CA ARG A 13 -6.92 17.32 15.77
C ARG A 13 -5.79 18.32 16.04
N GLY A 14 -6.12 19.61 15.96
CA GLY A 14 -5.21 20.70 16.33
C GLY A 14 -3.82 20.60 15.69
N ARG A 15 -2.79 20.49 16.55
CA ARG A 15 -1.37 20.40 16.14
C ARG A 15 -1.05 19.13 15.35
N GLU A 16 -1.74 18.01 15.60
CA GLU A 16 -1.49 16.74 14.91
C GLU A 16 -1.72 16.83 13.39
N LYS A 17 -2.59 17.73 12.93
CA LYS A 17 -2.82 17.97 11.48
C LYS A 17 -1.61 18.55 10.76
N HIS A 18 -0.73 19.22 11.50
CA HIS A 18 0.50 19.78 10.96
C HIS A 18 1.64 18.75 10.99
N GLU A 19 1.52 17.76 11.87
CA GLU A 19 2.53 16.73 12.07
C GLU A 19 2.29 15.50 11.20
N PHE A 20 1.03 15.09 11.05
CA PHE A 20 0.64 13.90 10.32
C PHE A 20 -0.33 14.21 9.19
N PHE A 21 -0.15 13.52 8.07
CA PHE A 21 -1.09 13.45 6.98
C PHE A 21 -2.14 12.36 7.20
N LEU A 22 -1.69 11.17 7.63
CA LEU A 22 -2.51 9.99 7.86
C LEU A 22 -2.05 9.28 9.13
N VAL A 23 -3.00 8.78 9.92
CA VAL A 23 -2.73 7.83 11.00
C VAL A 23 -3.78 6.73 10.94
N LEU A 24 -3.35 5.50 10.67
CA LEU A 24 -4.16 4.28 10.73
C LEU A 24 -3.84 3.55 12.04
N THR A 25 -4.84 3.16 12.80
CA THR A 25 -4.64 2.49 14.10
C THR A 25 -5.70 1.43 14.37
N GLY A 26 -5.33 0.41 15.14
CA GLY A 26 -6.20 -0.68 15.56
C GLY A 26 -5.41 -1.90 16.01
N THR A 27 -6.12 -2.92 16.50
CA THR A 27 -5.51 -4.17 16.96
C THR A 27 -5.21 -5.08 15.76
N ALA A 28 -3.93 -5.32 15.47
CA ALA A 28 -3.45 -6.19 14.40
C ALA A 28 -3.51 -7.68 14.79
N GLY A 29 -4.69 -8.18 15.14
CA GLY A 29 -4.89 -9.57 15.55
C GLY A 29 -3.96 -9.97 16.71
N PRO A 30 -3.17 -11.07 16.61
CA PRO A 30 -2.30 -11.54 17.69
C PRO A 30 -1.09 -10.62 17.95
N TYR A 31 -0.82 -9.66 17.07
CA TYR A 31 0.32 -8.74 17.20
C TYR A 31 0.02 -7.55 18.12
N GLY A 32 -1.22 -7.40 18.58
CA GLY A 32 -1.63 -6.30 19.46
C GLY A 32 -1.81 -4.98 18.72
N GLU A 33 -1.68 -3.87 19.44
CA GLU A 33 -1.92 -2.54 18.88
C GLU A 33 -0.88 -2.18 17.80
N ALA A 34 -1.37 -1.77 16.64
CA ALA A 34 -0.56 -1.34 15.53
C ALA A 34 -0.99 0.05 15.06
N THR A 35 -0.01 0.87 14.71
CA THR A 35 -0.22 2.20 14.14
C THR A 35 0.67 2.38 12.93
N VAL A 36 0.08 2.80 11.80
CA VAL A 36 0.81 3.30 10.64
C VAL A 36 0.57 4.80 10.56
N SER A 37 1.62 5.59 10.71
CA SER A 37 1.56 7.05 10.61
C SER A 37 2.29 7.51 9.35
N VAL A 38 1.81 8.59 8.73
CA VAL A 38 2.49 9.29 7.64
C VAL A 38 2.72 10.71 8.10
N GLY A 39 3.98 11.06 8.36
CA GLY A 39 4.33 12.40 8.80
C GLY A 39 4.24 13.40 7.64
N ALA A 40 3.59 14.54 7.89
CA ALA A 40 3.46 15.60 6.90
C ALA A 40 4.83 16.24 6.63
N LEU A 41 5.54 16.65 7.67
CA LEU A 41 6.84 17.32 7.52
C LEU A 41 7.99 16.35 7.30
N SER A 42 7.95 15.18 7.94
CA SER A 42 9.02 14.17 7.83
C SER A 42 9.02 13.44 6.49
N ARG A 43 7.91 13.48 5.73
CA ARG A 43 7.74 12.77 4.44
C ARG A 43 8.11 11.30 4.56
N ARG A 44 7.74 10.73 5.69
CA ARG A 44 8.06 9.37 6.09
C ARG A 44 6.83 8.73 6.72
N ALA A 45 6.55 7.51 6.31
CA ALA A 45 5.62 6.66 6.98
C ALA A 45 6.35 5.70 7.92
N GLU A 46 5.75 5.42 9.07
CA GLU A 46 6.31 4.54 10.10
C GLU A 46 5.26 3.58 10.63
N LEU A 47 5.71 2.35 10.91
CA LEU A 47 4.94 1.34 11.62
C LEU A 47 5.39 1.29 13.08
N SER A 48 4.44 1.44 13.98
CA SER A 48 4.61 1.21 15.42
C SER A 48 3.72 0.04 15.85
N CYS A 49 4.34 -1.08 16.21
CA CYS A 49 3.68 -2.25 16.78
C CYS A 49 4.75 -3.08 17.51
N PRO A 50 4.69 -3.25 18.85
CA PRO A 50 5.76 -3.90 19.61
C PRO A 50 6.03 -5.37 19.22
N ALA A 51 5.01 -6.07 18.71
CA ALA A 51 5.13 -7.47 18.31
C ALA A 51 5.52 -7.68 16.84
N LEU A 52 5.71 -6.60 16.07
CA LEU A 52 6.12 -6.66 14.68
C LEU A 52 7.52 -6.03 14.50
N PRO A 53 8.29 -6.48 13.50
CA PRO A 53 9.53 -5.82 13.13
C PRO A 53 9.30 -4.35 12.77
N GLY A 54 10.26 -3.50 13.13
CA GLY A 54 10.22 -2.08 12.78
C GLY A 54 10.20 -1.90 11.27
N ALA A 55 9.29 -1.05 10.77
CA ALA A 55 9.18 -0.75 9.36
C ALA A 55 8.92 0.74 9.11
N TRP A 56 9.52 1.27 8.06
CA TRP A 56 9.30 2.65 7.64
C TRP A 56 9.56 2.80 6.15
N VAL A 57 8.96 3.83 5.56
CA VAL A 57 9.20 4.21 4.17
C VAL A 57 9.35 5.72 4.06
N ASP A 58 10.37 6.19 3.36
CA ASP A 58 10.54 7.60 3.05
C ASP A 58 10.87 7.81 1.57
N HIS A 59 10.71 9.06 1.13
CA HIS A 59 11.09 9.46 -0.21
C HIS A 59 11.69 10.88 -0.19
N PRO A 60 12.90 11.08 -0.75
CA PRO A 60 13.60 12.36 -0.67
C PRO A 60 12.84 13.51 -1.35
N GLY A 61 12.03 13.21 -2.37
CA GLY A 61 11.19 14.17 -3.09
C GLY A 61 9.70 14.09 -2.76
N GLY A 62 9.30 13.50 -1.62
CA GLY A 62 7.89 13.35 -1.28
C GLY A 62 7.17 14.67 -1.05
N ASP A 63 5.89 14.75 -1.39
CA ASP A 63 5.06 15.91 -1.06
C ASP A 63 4.82 15.98 0.46
N PRO A 64 4.85 17.18 1.09
CA PRO A 64 4.62 17.32 2.53
C PRO A 64 3.22 16.93 3.01
N HIS A 65 2.27 16.68 2.11
CA HIS A 65 0.88 16.42 2.47
C HIS A 65 0.28 15.31 1.61
N GLY A 66 0.93 14.15 1.61
CA GLY A 66 0.50 13.00 0.85
C GLY A 66 1.03 11.68 1.40
N LEU A 67 0.59 10.60 0.77
CA LEU A 67 1.21 9.29 0.92
C LEU A 67 2.62 9.31 0.29
N ILE A 68 3.49 8.41 0.73
CA ILE A 68 4.89 8.40 0.31
C ILE A 68 5.02 7.88 -1.13
N PRO A 69 5.51 8.66 -2.11
CA PRO A 69 5.70 8.18 -3.47
C PRO A 69 6.57 6.92 -3.52
N VAL A 70 6.27 6.02 -4.45
CA VAL A 70 7.01 4.76 -4.62
C VAL A 70 7.72 4.69 -5.96
N ASP A 71 9.01 5.01 -5.99
CA ASP A 71 9.90 4.81 -7.14
C ASP A 71 11.29 4.29 -6.71
N GLU A 72 12.25 4.32 -7.62
CA GLU A 72 13.62 3.85 -7.40
C GLU A 72 14.38 4.62 -6.30
N ARG A 73 13.92 5.82 -5.92
CA ARG A 73 14.53 6.64 -4.86
C ARG A 73 13.86 6.44 -3.51
N THR A 74 12.73 5.74 -3.47
CA THR A 74 12.01 5.44 -2.23
C THR A 74 12.82 4.45 -1.40
N ARG A 75 13.01 4.78 -0.12
CA ARG A 75 13.66 3.86 0.82
C ARG A 75 12.59 3.22 1.66
N LEU A 76 12.36 1.93 1.42
CA LEU A 76 11.54 1.08 2.25
C LEU A 76 12.46 0.23 3.11
N VAL A 77 12.28 0.26 4.44
CA VAL A 77 13.03 -0.55 5.38
C VAL A 77 12.06 -1.37 6.23
N VAL A 78 12.32 -2.66 6.35
CA VAL A 78 11.58 -3.59 7.20
C VAL A 78 12.59 -4.45 7.93
N ASP A 79 12.45 -4.59 9.25
CA ASP A 79 13.36 -5.37 10.09
C ASP A 79 14.82 -4.93 9.93
N GLY A 80 15.05 -3.62 9.80
CA GLY A 80 16.37 -3.02 9.57
C GLY A 80 16.97 -3.26 8.18
N ARG A 81 16.28 -3.98 7.28
CA ARG A 81 16.75 -4.30 5.94
C ARG A 81 16.11 -3.37 4.93
N GLN A 82 16.93 -2.68 4.14
CA GLN A 82 16.44 -1.85 3.04
C GLN A 82 16.02 -2.72 1.85
N ALA A 83 14.82 -2.48 1.35
CA ALA A 83 14.29 -3.14 0.17
C ALA A 83 14.73 -2.44 -1.12
N VAL A 84 14.86 -3.21 -2.20
CA VAL A 84 14.97 -2.70 -3.56
C VAL A 84 13.59 -2.72 -4.21
N LEU A 85 13.16 -1.57 -4.73
CA LEU A 85 11.83 -1.40 -5.31
C LEU A 85 11.93 -1.25 -6.82
N THR A 86 11.09 -1.98 -7.54
CA THR A 86 10.92 -1.80 -8.99
C THR A 86 9.45 -1.84 -9.37
N GLN A 87 9.04 -1.01 -10.32
CA GLN A 87 7.65 -0.98 -10.77
C GLN A 87 7.58 -0.57 -12.24
N ASN A 88 6.90 -1.38 -13.06
CA ASN A 88 6.56 -0.98 -14.42
C ASN A 88 5.22 -0.24 -14.44
N ARG A 89 5.25 1.06 -14.18
CA ARG A 89 4.03 1.91 -14.18
C ARG A 89 3.33 1.98 -15.55
N ARG A 90 4.00 1.59 -16.62
CA ARG A 90 3.49 1.62 -18.00
C ARG A 90 2.86 0.30 -18.46
N ALA A 91 2.99 -0.77 -17.68
CA ALA A 91 2.36 -2.05 -18.00
C ALA A 91 0.84 -1.88 -18.15
N LEU A 92 0.20 -2.68 -19.02
CA LEU A 92 -1.24 -2.55 -19.28
C LEU A 92 -2.09 -3.30 -18.25
N SER A 93 -1.62 -4.43 -17.73
CA SER A 93 -2.29 -5.23 -16.70
C SER A 93 -1.96 -4.75 -15.28
N ARG A 94 -2.81 -5.10 -14.31
CA ARG A 94 -2.56 -4.78 -12.88
C ARG A 94 -1.37 -5.57 -12.35
N GLU A 95 -1.25 -6.83 -12.75
CA GLU A 95 -0.15 -7.72 -12.41
C GLU A 95 1.18 -7.19 -12.95
N GLY A 96 1.19 -6.65 -14.18
CA GLY A 96 2.38 -6.04 -14.76
C GLY A 96 2.79 -4.73 -14.08
N ARG A 97 1.84 -4.02 -13.45
CA ARG A 97 2.07 -2.79 -12.65
C ARG A 97 2.44 -3.09 -11.19
N ALA A 98 2.51 -4.35 -10.79
CA ALA A 98 2.86 -4.73 -9.44
C ALA A 98 4.16 -4.04 -8.99
N LEU A 99 4.15 -3.57 -7.75
CA LEU A 99 5.36 -3.15 -7.07
C LEU A 99 6.15 -4.41 -6.69
N ARG A 100 7.30 -4.60 -7.32
CA ARG A 100 8.24 -5.67 -7.01
C ARG A 100 9.16 -5.18 -5.90
N ILE A 101 9.29 -5.98 -4.84
CA ILE A 101 10.04 -5.64 -3.64
C ILE A 101 11.02 -6.78 -3.37
N ALA A 102 12.31 -6.50 -3.41
CA ALA A 102 13.34 -7.43 -2.94
C ALA A 102 13.79 -7.03 -1.54
N LEU A 103 13.63 -7.91 -0.56
CA LEU A 103 13.97 -7.69 0.85
C LEU A 103 14.89 -8.82 1.32
N GLY A 104 16.20 -8.61 1.23
CA GLY A 104 17.18 -9.69 1.36
C GLY A 104 16.95 -10.76 0.30
N GLU A 105 16.82 -12.02 0.72
CA GLU A 105 16.56 -13.16 -0.19
C GLU A 105 15.10 -13.27 -0.62
N ARG A 106 14.18 -12.51 0.00
CA ARG A 106 12.76 -12.59 -0.27
C ARG A 106 12.36 -11.66 -1.40
N ARG A 107 11.55 -12.18 -2.31
CA ARG A 107 11.02 -11.44 -3.45
C ARG A 107 9.50 -11.39 -3.35
N TYR A 108 8.98 -10.19 -3.35
CA TYR A 108 7.56 -9.93 -3.21
C TYR A 108 7.02 -9.19 -4.43
N ALA A 109 5.73 -9.39 -4.68
CA ALA A 109 4.91 -8.56 -5.54
C ALA A 109 3.74 -8.02 -4.72
N TYR A 110 3.62 -6.69 -4.68
CA TYR A 110 2.45 -6.02 -4.14
C TYR A 110 1.61 -5.48 -5.29
N LEU A 111 0.37 -5.94 -5.41
CA LEU A 111 -0.47 -5.69 -6.58
C LEU A 111 -1.91 -5.39 -6.22
N ALA A 112 -2.59 -4.66 -7.09
CA ALA A 112 -4.04 -4.52 -7.04
C ALA A 112 -4.70 -5.73 -7.71
N THR A 113 -5.54 -6.46 -6.96
CA THR A 113 -6.31 -7.61 -7.48
C THR A 113 -7.73 -7.21 -7.89
N GLY A 114 -8.15 -5.99 -7.58
CA GLY A 114 -9.43 -5.41 -7.97
C GLY A 114 -9.59 -4.00 -7.42
N THR A 115 -10.75 -3.37 -7.66
CA THR A 115 -11.06 -2.06 -7.08
C THR A 115 -11.07 -2.14 -5.55
N GLY A 116 -10.19 -1.37 -4.90
CA GLY A 116 -10.04 -1.37 -3.44
C GLY A 116 -9.57 -2.72 -2.87
N LYS A 117 -8.92 -3.56 -3.69
CA LYS A 117 -8.37 -4.85 -3.26
C LYS A 117 -6.92 -4.95 -3.68
N GLU A 118 -6.06 -5.19 -2.71
CA GLU A 118 -4.61 -5.32 -2.87
C GLU A 118 -4.15 -6.63 -2.25
N GLU A 119 -3.00 -7.13 -2.71
CA GLU A 119 -2.43 -8.37 -2.21
C GLU A 119 -0.90 -8.30 -2.21
N LEU A 120 -0.30 -8.68 -1.08
CA LEU A 120 1.11 -8.97 -0.95
C LEU A 120 1.31 -10.46 -1.27
N ARG A 121 2.14 -10.74 -2.27
CA ARG A 121 2.58 -12.08 -2.64
C ARG A 121 4.08 -12.21 -2.47
N ASP A 122 4.52 -13.36 -2.02
CA ASP A 122 5.90 -13.82 -2.12
C ASP A 122 6.02 -14.76 -3.32
N GLU A 123 7.13 -14.68 -4.06
CA GLU A 123 7.33 -15.47 -5.28
C GLU A 123 7.29 -16.98 -5.03
N THR A 124 7.64 -17.44 -3.83
CA THR A 124 7.70 -18.87 -3.46
C THR A 124 6.48 -19.32 -2.68
N ARG A 125 5.99 -18.48 -1.75
CA ARG A 125 4.91 -18.83 -0.82
C ARG A 125 3.52 -18.43 -1.33
N GLY A 126 3.44 -17.65 -2.41
CA GLY A 126 2.19 -17.17 -2.97
C GLY A 126 1.59 -16.02 -2.16
N ALA A 127 0.27 -15.97 -2.04
CA ALA A 127 -0.42 -14.89 -1.32
C ALA A 127 -0.17 -14.97 0.19
N LEU A 128 0.18 -13.84 0.79
CA LEU A 128 0.52 -13.72 2.22
C LEU A 128 -0.46 -12.82 2.96
N VAL A 129 -0.74 -11.63 2.41
CA VAL A 129 -1.65 -10.66 3.04
C VAL A 129 -2.55 -10.06 1.97
N ARG A 130 -3.85 -10.05 2.23
CA ARG A 130 -4.84 -9.34 1.40
C ARG A 130 -5.27 -8.08 2.12
N VAL A 131 -5.40 -6.99 1.38
CA VAL A 131 -5.88 -5.72 1.90
C VAL A 131 -7.13 -5.31 1.14
N ARG A 132 -8.21 -5.08 1.88
CA ARG A 132 -9.42 -4.44 1.35
C ARG A 132 -9.46 -3.01 1.86
N ILE A 133 -9.76 -2.10 0.93
CA ILE A 133 -9.81 -0.66 1.14
C ILE A 133 -11.27 -0.20 0.95
N PRO A 134 -12.08 -0.16 2.01
CA PRO A 134 -13.40 0.44 1.96
C PRO A 134 -13.35 1.94 1.62
N PRO A 135 -14.49 2.57 1.27
CA PRO A 135 -14.57 4.01 1.03
C PRO A 135 -14.24 4.89 2.25
N ARG A 136 -14.35 4.33 3.47
CA ARG A 136 -13.90 5.01 4.69
C ARG A 136 -12.37 4.98 4.76
N VAL A 137 -11.77 5.78 5.64
CA VAL A 137 -10.33 5.69 5.93
C VAL A 137 -10.08 4.43 6.76
N GLU A 138 -10.38 3.26 6.22
CA GLU A 138 -10.25 1.96 6.88
C GLU A 138 -9.42 1.05 5.98
N ARG A 139 -8.71 0.10 6.59
CA ARG A 139 -7.94 -0.94 5.91
C ARG A 139 -8.22 -2.25 6.60
N VAL A 140 -8.78 -3.20 5.87
CA VAL A 140 -9.08 -4.54 6.37
C VAL A 140 -8.02 -5.49 5.84
N PHE A 141 -7.27 -6.10 6.74
CA PHE A 141 -6.18 -7.00 6.43
C PHE A 141 -6.60 -8.43 6.70
N THR A 142 -6.39 -9.32 5.74
CA THR A 142 -6.51 -10.77 5.91
C THR A 142 -5.13 -11.37 5.78
N VAL A 143 -4.56 -11.80 6.91
CA VAL A 143 -3.26 -12.50 7.00
C VAL A 143 -3.48 -13.98 6.73
N LEU A 144 -2.79 -14.51 5.74
CA LEU A 144 -2.90 -15.90 5.31
C LEU A 144 -1.90 -16.79 6.09
N PRO A 145 -2.14 -18.12 6.20
CA PRO A 145 -1.37 -18.99 7.09
C PRO A 145 0.15 -19.05 6.84
N ALA A 146 0.60 -18.72 5.63
CA ALA A 146 2.02 -18.74 5.25
C ALA A 146 2.77 -17.44 5.59
N ALA A 147 2.06 -16.41 6.08
CA ALA A 147 2.63 -15.12 6.41
C ALA A 147 3.30 -15.13 7.78
N ASP A 148 4.45 -14.46 7.87
CA ASP A 148 5.18 -14.23 9.10
C ASP A 148 5.14 -12.74 9.52
N PRO A 149 5.71 -12.37 10.69
CA PRO A 149 5.68 -10.98 11.15
C PRO A 149 6.31 -9.96 10.19
N VAL A 150 7.33 -10.35 9.40
CA VAL A 150 7.94 -9.47 8.40
C VAL A 150 6.97 -9.19 7.27
N ASP A 151 6.23 -10.20 6.82
CA ASP A 151 5.23 -10.07 5.77
C ASP A 151 4.06 -9.17 6.21
N VAL A 152 3.64 -9.29 7.48
CA VAL A 152 2.60 -8.43 8.07
C VAL A 152 3.10 -7.00 8.21
N ALA A 153 4.31 -6.79 8.74
CA ALA A 153 4.91 -5.46 8.84
C ALA A 153 5.03 -4.78 7.47
N LEU A 154 5.47 -5.53 6.45
CA LEU A 154 5.57 -5.08 5.07
C LEU A 154 4.20 -4.68 4.50
N ALA A 155 3.16 -5.49 4.68
CA ALA A 155 1.81 -5.17 4.19
C ALA A 155 1.21 -3.93 4.88
N LEU A 156 1.48 -3.77 6.18
CA LEU A 156 1.03 -2.61 6.96
C LEU A 156 1.71 -1.32 6.50
N ILE A 157 3.05 -1.30 6.42
CA ILE A 157 3.78 -0.07 6.08
C ILE A 157 3.48 0.43 4.67
N LEU A 158 3.17 -0.48 3.75
CA LEU A 158 2.76 -0.13 2.39
C LEU A 158 1.46 0.69 2.33
N GLN A 159 0.62 0.67 3.38
CA GLN A 159 -0.55 1.56 3.45
C GLN A 159 -0.19 3.04 3.66
N GLY A 160 1.04 3.35 4.06
CA GLY A 160 1.57 4.72 4.09
C GLY A 160 2.11 5.20 2.74
N ALA A 161 2.18 4.33 1.73
CA ALA A 161 2.78 4.61 0.44
C ALA A 161 1.74 4.97 -0.65
N ASP A 162 2.11 5.81 -1.60
CA ASP A 162 1.27 6.15 -2.76
C ASP A 162 1.34 5.03 -3.80
N LEU A 163 0.38 4.14 -3.70
CA LEU A 163 0.25 2.95 -4.54
C LEU A 163 -0.74 3.15 -5.70
N ARG A 164 -1.11 4.40 -6.04
CA ARG A 164 -2.01 4.69 -7.18
C ARG A 164 -1.51 4.08 -8.48
N ALA A 165 -0.18 3.96 -8.65
CA ALA A 165 0.43 3.34 -9.82
C ALA A 165 0.06 1.84 -10.00
N LEU A 166 -0.43 1.15 -8.97
CA LEU A 166 -0.93 -0.23 -9.08
C LEU A 166 -2.20 -0.33 -9.94
N THR A 167 -3.03 0.72 -9.93
CA THR A 167 -4.36 0.74 -10.56
C THR A 167 -4.46 1.74 -11.71
N LEU A 168 -3.54 2.72 -11.78
CA LEU A 168 -3.55 3.81 -12.76
C LEU A 168 -3.42 3.27 -14.18
N THR A 169 -4.58 3.09 -14.78
CA THR A 169 -4.75 2.92 -16.21
C THR A 169 -4.95 4.32 -16.75
N ARG A 170 -3.88 4.99 -17.21
CA ARG A 170 -4.01 6.29 -17.90
C ARG A 170 -4.92 6.21 -19.16
N ALA A 171 -5.33 4.99 -19.54
CA ALA A 171 -6.09 4.66 -20.74
C ALA A 171 -7.44 3.96 -20.50
N ALA A 172 -7.88 3.71 -19.25
CA ALA A 172 -9.23 3.17 -19.03
C ALA A 172 -10.24 4.33 -19.03
N LEU A 173 -10.79 4.62 -20.22
CA LEU A 173 -12.11 5.24 -20.45
C LEU A 173 -12.20 6.75 -20.76
N THR A 174 -11.18 7.35 -21.41
CA THR A 174 -11.48 8.23 -22.57
C THR A 174 -12.06 7.41 -23.74
N GLY A 175 -11.93 6.07 -23.68
CA GLY A 175 -12.52 5.09 -24.60
C GLY A 175 -14.01 4.78 -24.42
N ALA A 176 -14.63 5.00 -23.24
CA ALA A 176 -16.10 4.85 -23.14
C ALA A 176 -16.85 6.05 -23.72
N LEU A 177 -16.24 7.24 -23.67
CA LEU A 177 -16.84 8.45 -24.25
C LEU A 177 -16.67 8.50 -25.78
N SER A 178 -15.69 7.81 -26.37
CA SER A 178 -15.59 7.67 -27.84
C SER A 178 -16.49 6.58 -28.42
N PHE A 179 -16.93 5.60 -27.61
CA PHE A 179 -17.91 4.59 -28.05
C PHE A 179 -19.38 5.02 -27.90
N LEU A 180 -19.65 6.10 -27.16
CA LEU A 180 -21.01 6.66 -27.04
C LEU A 180 -21.26 7.87 -27.96
N ASP A 181 -20.24 8.35 -28.70
CA ASP A 181 -20.35 9.48 -29.63
C ASP A 181 -20.25 9.06 -31.12
N THR A 182 -20.26 7.76 -31.41
CA THR A 182 -20.36 7.22 -32.78
C THR A 182 -21.69 6.51 -33.00
N GLY A 183 -22.78 7.27 -32.84
CA GLY A 183 -24.12 6.93 -33.32
C GLY A 183 -24.65 8.05 -34.21
N ARG A 184 -23.91 8.33 -35.29
CA ARG A 184 -24.23 9.31 -36.34
C ARG A 184 -25.60 9.01 -36.94
N GLY A 185 -26.40 10.06 -37.14
CA GLY A 185 -27.60 9.97 -37.98
C GLY A 185 -27.29 9.74 -39.46
N GLU A 186 -28.37 9.80 -40.24
CA GLU A 186 -28.52 9.73 -41.70
C GLU A 186 -28.84 8.34 -42.28
N GLY A 187 -30.14 8.17 -42.54
CA GLY A 187 -30.81 7.19 -43.39
C GLY A 187 -32.24 7.65 -43.59
#